data_AF-A0A0G1VT12-F1
#
_entry.id   AF-A0A0G1VT12-F1
#
_cell.length_a   1.000
_cell.length_b   1.000
_cell.length_c   1.000
_cell.angle_alpha   90.00
_cell.angle_beta   90.00
_cell.angle_gamma   90.00
#
_symmetry.space_group_name_H-M   'P 1'
#
loop_
_entity.id
_entity.type
_entity.pdbx_description
1 polymer ?
#
loop_
_entity_poly.entity_id
_entity_poly.type
_entity_poly.pdbx_seq_one_letter_code
_entity_poly.pdbx_strand_id
1 'polypeptide(L)'
;MTLVEFSDFQCPACGAYHPVVKKIIEEFKADLTFVYRNFPLTTLHKNAQLAAAAAEAAGKQEKYWEMSDLLFEKQKEWSDADNARDIFAGYAKTLGLNVATFTKDIDAGDVKDKISQDIADGNALGISGTPTFYVNAEKIVNPANFTAFEAIIQAAIEKAPKPTSGEEAVHTHFNLAVYLNGSRFDFSLPKYQETNEFIHFHDGKGDLVHIHKANVTLGELFNSLGMSFAGAKMYVNGKENSMFMEYAPQDLDQILITDGAIIPVADDACIYSEKCPERGTPPPEECVGGLGTDCED
;
A
#
# COMPACT_ATOMS: atom_id res chain seq x y z
N MET A 1 4.12 -6.15 -11.85
CA MET A 1 3.18 -5.02 -12.04
C MET A 1 2.24 -5.02 -10.86
N THR A 2 1.55 -3.92 -10.56
CA THR A 2 0.58 -3.89 -9.45
C THR A 2 -0.83 -3.67 -9.93
N LEU A 3 -1.72 -4.51 -9.40
CA LEU A 3 -3.16 -4.33 -9.43
C LEU A 3 -3.64 -3.89 -8.04
N VAL A 4 -4.14 -2.66 -7.93
CA VAL A 4 -4.81 -2.15 -6.73
C VAL A 4 -6.31 -2.25 -6.93
N GLU A 5 -7.03 -2.78 -5.94
CA GLU A 5 -8.48 -2.77 -5.85
C GLU A 5 -8.94 -2.00 -4.62
N PHE A 6 -9.68 -0.91 -4.83
CA PHE A 6 -10.51 -0.30 -3.79
C PHE A 6 -11.86 -0.98 -3.78
N SER A 7 -12.16 -1.66 -2.67
CA SER A 7 -13.28 -2.61 -2.61
C SER A 7 -14.05 -2.53 -1.31
N ASP A 8 -15.26 -3.07 -1.35
CA ASP A 8 -16.16 -3.17 -0.21
C ASP A 8 -16.69 -4.61 -0.14
N PHE A 9 -16.38 -5.32 0.95
CA PHE A 9 -16.81 -6.69 1.16
C PHE A 9 -18.32 -6.91 1.08
N GLN A 10 -19.16 -5.91 1.33
CA GLN A 10 -20.62 -6.00 1.27
C GLN A 10 -21.18 -5.63 -0.11
N CYS A 11 -20.38 -4.97 -0.96
CA CYS A 11 -20.79 -4.54 -2.28
C CYS A 11 -21.02 -5.76 -3.21
N PRO A 12 -22.23 -5.91 -3.81
CA PRO A 12 -22.51 -7.02 -4.71
C PRO A 12 -21.63 -7.04 -5.96
N ALA A 13 -21.26 -5.85 -6.48
CA ALA A 13 -20.36 -5.76 -7.62
C ALA A 13 -18.95 -6.25 -7.25
N CYS A 14 -18.43 -5.87 -6.07
CA CYS A 14 -17.14 -6.36 -5.58
C CYS A 14 -17.15 -7.89 -5.43
N GLY A 15 -18.23 -8.43 -4.83
CA GLY A 15 -18.42 -9.87 -4.73
C GLY A 15 -18.46 -10.59 -6.09
N ALA A 16 -19.01 -9.94 -7.14
CA ALA A 16 -19.02 -10.49 -8.49
C ALA A 16 -17.62 -10.44 -9.17
N TYR A 17 -16.79 -9.45 -8.84
CA TYR A 17 -15.41 -9.36 -9.34
C TYR A 17 -14.44 -10.28 -8.60
N HIS A 18 -14.68 -10.58 -7.32
CA HIS A 18 -13.80 -11.41 -6.50
C HIS A 18 -13.32 -12.71 -7.18
N PRO A 19 -14.17 -13.59 -7.77
CA PRO A 19 -13.69 -14.78 -8.46
C PRO A 19 -12.87 -14.47 -9.72
N VAL A 20 -13.15 -13.35 -10.40
CA VAL A 20 -12.37 -12.90 -11.56
C VAL A 20 -10.98 -12.45 -11.12
N VAL A 21 -10.90 -11.64 -10.07
CA VAL A 21 -9.65 -11.16 -9.48
C VAL A 21 -8.81 -12.32 -8.96
N LYS A 22 -9.39 -13.29 -8.24
CA LYS A 22 -8.68 -14.51 -7.81
C LYS A 22 -8.06 -15.26 -8.98
N LYS A 23 -8.78 -15.37 -10.10
CA LYS A 23 -8.26 -16.02 -11.30
C LYS A 23 -7.08 -15.24 -11.90
N ILE A 24 -7.19 -13.91 -11.98
CA ILE A 24 -6.08 -13.05 -12.43
C ILE A 24 -4.85 -13.21 -11.53
N ILE A 25 -5.03 -13.20 -10.22
CA ILE A 25 -3.93 -13.39 -9.26
C ILE A 25 -3.25 -14.73 -9.49
N GLU A 26 -4.00 -15.83 -9.62
CA GLU A 26 -3.40 -17.15 -9.83
C GLU A 26 -2.66 -17.26 -11.16
N GLU A 27 -3.22 -16.69 -12.22
CA GLU A 27 -2.66 -16.76 -13.58
C GLU A 27 -1.38 -15.92 -13.73
N PHE A 28 -1.31 -14.77 -13.06
CA PHE A 28 -0.20 -13.82 -13.18
C PHE A 28 0.66 -13.72 -11.91
N LYS A 29 0.56 -14.66 -10.97
CA LYS A 29 1.21 -14.60 -9.63
C LYS A 29 2.71 -14.33 -9.63
N ALA A 30 3.42 -14.65 -10.70
CA ALA A 30 4.86 -14.40 -10.82
C ALA A 30 5.18 -12.94 -11.19
N ASP A 31 4.24 -12.27 -11.86
CA ASP A 31 4.44 -10.97 -12.49
C ASP A 31 3.50 -9.90 -11.91
N LEU A 32 2.62 -10.24 -10.96
CA LEU A 32 1.56 -9.38 -10.42
C LEU A 32 1.60 -9.29 -8.89
N THR A 33 1.62 -8.06 -8.38
CA THR A 33 1.16 -7.69 -7.04
C THR A 33 -0.34 -7.54 -7.06
N PHE A 34 -1.00 -8.09 -6.08
CA PHE A 34 -2.34 -7.67 -5.75
C PHE A 34 -2.37 -6.89 -4.45
N VAL A 35 -3.07 -5.76 -4.49
CA VAL A 35 -3.24 -4.86 -3.37
C VAL A 35 -4.73 -4.61 -3.15
N TYR A 36 -5.24 -5.02 -2.00
CA TYR A 36 -6.58 -4.64 -1.55
C TYR A 36 -6.51 -3.35 -0.74
N ARG A 37 -7.45 -2.43 -0.99
CA ARG A 37 -7.69 -1.20 -0.20
C ARG A 37 -9.14 -1.20 0.27
N ASN A 38 -9.34 -1.07 1.57
CA ASN A 38 -10.68 -0.99 2.14
C ASN A 38 -11.37 0.31 1.74
N PHE A 39 -12.52 0.21 1.09
CA PHE A 39 -13.36 1.36 0.76
C PHE A 39 -14.84 1.08 1.07
N PRO A 40 -15.18 0.81 2.35
CA PRO A 40 -16.55 0.48 2.76
C PRO A 40 -17.50 1.65 2.52
N LEU A 41 -18.53 1.43 1.71
CA LEU A 41 -19.56 2.41 1.37
C LEU A 41 -20.63 2.43 2.48
N THR A 42 -20.26 2.89 3.67
CA THR A 42 -21.08 2.79 4.90
C THR A 42 -22.45 3.48 4.82
N THR A 43 -22.65 4.41 3.89
CA THR A 43 -23.96 5.03 3.62
C THR A 43 -24.92 4.10 2.89
N LEU A 44 -24.40 3.09 2.18
CA LEU A 44 -25.15 2.10 1.41
C LEU A 44 -25.15 0.72 2.08
N HIS A 45 -24.06 0.37 2.76
CA HIS A 45 -23.77 -0.98 3.23
C HIS A 45 -23.51 -0.99 4.75
N LYS A 46 -24.53 -1.40 5.53
CA LYS A 46 -24.53 -1.28 7.00
C LYS A 46 -23.41 -2.07 7.71
N ASN A 47 -22.96 -3.18 7.12
CA ASN A 47 -21.96 -4.09 7.67
C ASN A 47 -20.59 -3.96 6.98
N ALA A 48 -20.43 -3.06 6.00
CA ALA A 48 -19.19 -2.93 5.22
C ALA A 48 -17.97 -2.60 6.09
N GLN A 49 -18.10 -1.63 7.00
CA GLN A 49 -17.01 -1.27 7.93
C GLN A 49 -16.61 -2.45 8.83
N LEU A 50 -17.59 -3.21 9.30
CA LEU A 50 -17.35 -4.36 10.17
C LEU A 50 -16.70 -5.52 9.41
N ALA A 51 -17.07 -5.72 8.15
CA ALA A 51 -16.46 -6.73 7.28
C ALA A 51 -15.00 -6.38 6.95
N ALA A 52 -14.71 -5.11 6.64
CA ALA A 52 -13.33 -4.62 6.50
C ALA A 52 -12.52 -4.88 7.77
N ALA A 53 -13.05 -4.50 8.94
CA ALA A 53 -12.39 -4.76 10.22
C ALA A 53 -12.18 -6.25 10.52
N ALA A 54 -13.08 -7.13 10.07
CA ALA A 54 -12.92 -8.57 10.20
C ALA A 54 -11.75 -9.09 9.36
N ALA A 55 -11.57 -8.62 8.13
CA ALA A 55 -10.43 -8.99 7.29
C ALA A 55 -9.10 -8.54 7.93
N GLU A 56 -9.01 -7.28 8.36
CA GLU A 56 -7.84 -6.72 9.05
C GLU A 56 -7.52 -7.45 10.36
N ALA A 57 -8.52 -7.73 11.20
CA ALA A 57 -8.33 -8.48 12.44
C ALA A 57 -7.85 -9.93 12.21
N ALA A 58 -8.25 -10.54 11.10
CA ALA A 58 -7.72 -11.83 10.67
C ALA A 58 -6.29 -11.71 10.11
N GLY A 59 -5.97 -10.61 9.43
CA GLY A 59 -4.62 -10.28 8.94
C GLY A 59 -3.59 -10.18 10.05
N LYS A 60 -3.95 -9.64 11.21
CA LYS A 60 -3.11 -9.66 12.44
C LYS A 60 -2.77 -11.06 12.94
N GLN A 61 -3.45 -12.09 12.44
CA GLN A 61 -3.17 -13.51 12.69
C GLN A 61 -2.85 -14.26 11.39
N GLU A 62 -2.31 -13.57 10.38
CA GLU A 62 -1.81 -14.12 9.11
C GLU A 62 -2.91 -14.81 8.27
N LYS A 63 -4.18 -14.40 8.42
CA LYS A 63 -5.35 -14.97 7.71
C LYS A 63 -6.21 -13.93 7.00
N TYR A 64 -5.60 -12.84 6.53
CA TYR A 64 -6.30 -11.77 5.81
C TYR A 64 -7.05 -12.32 4.58
N TRP A 65 -6.34 -13.05 3.72
CA TRP A 65 -6.88 -13.53 2.45
C TRP A 65 -7.96 -14.59 2.64
N GLU A 66 -7.78 -15.52 3.58
CA GLU A 66 -8.79 -16.54 3.87
C GLU A 66 -10.05 -15.94 4.50
N MET A 67 -9.91 -14.89 5.32
CA MET A 67 -11.09 -14.16 5.82
C MET A 67 -11.76 -13.37 4.69
N SER A 68 -10.99 -12.69 3.85
CA SER A 68 -11.50 -11.96 2.68
C SER A 68 -12.29 -12.86 1.74
N ASP A 69 -11.78 -14.07 1.47
CA ASP A 69 -12.46 -15.11 0.72
C ASP A 69 -13.80 -15.49 1.37
N LEU A 70 -13.81 -15.80 2.67
CA LEU A 70 -15.06 -16.13 3.38
C LEU A 70 -16.07 -14.98 3.36
N LEU A 71 -15.61 -13.73 3.51
CA LEU A 71 -16.48 -12.56 3.46
C LEU A 71 -17.17 -12.45 2.10
N PHE A 72 -16.44 -12.59 0.99
CA PHE A 72 -17.03 -12.53 -0.35
C PHE A 72 -17.86 -13.77 -0.71
N GLU A 73 -17.33 -14.98 -0.48
CA GLU A 73 -18.00 -16.24 -0.82
C GLU A 73 -19.32 -16.41 -0.04
N LYS A 74 -19.38 -15.89 1.18
CA LYS A 74 -20.54 -15.97 2.06
C LYS A 74 -21.27 -14.64 2.24
N GLN A 75 -21.06 -13.67 1.34
CA GLN A 75 -21.66 -12.32 1.40
C GLN A 75 -23.16 -12.35 1.74
N LYS A 76 -23.91 -13.27 1.11
CA LYS A 76 -25.36 -13.43 1.34
C LYS A 76 -25.74 -13.83 2.78
N GLU A 77 -24.85 -14.49 3.53
CA GLU A 77 -25.11 -14.92 4.91
C GLU A 77 -25.13 -13.74 5.89
N TRP A 78 -24.33 -12.70 5.63
CA TRP A 78 -24.06 -11.65 6.60
C TRP A 78 -24.42 -10.23 6.15
N SER A 79 -24.57 -9.97 4.84
CA SER A 79 -24.84 -8.62 4.31
C SER A 79 -26.02 -7.93 5.00
N ASP A 80 -27.16 -8.61 5.09
CA ASP A 80 -28.37 -8.05 5.69
C ASP A 80 -28.55 -8.44 7.16
N ALA A 81 -27.62 -9.23 7.71
CA ALA A 81 -27.72 -9.72 9.08
C ALA A 81 -27.44 -8.62 10.10
N ASP A 82 -28.21 -8.58 11.19
CA ASP A 82 -27.95 -7.66 12.31
C ASP A 82 -26.87 -8.20 13.27
N ASN A 83 -26.56 -9.49 13.17
CA ASN A 83 -25.56 -10.20 13.97
C ASN A 83 -24.28 -10.53 13.18
N ALA A 84 -23.91 -9.72 12.18
CA ALA A 84 -22.73 -9.94 11.34
C ALA A 84 -21.44 -10.14 12.16
N ARG A 85 -21.29 -9.47 13.30
CA ARG A 85 -20.14 -9.65 14.22
C ARG A 85 -20.01 -11.10 14.70
N ASP A 86 -21.11 -11.73 15.09
CA ASP A 86 -21.11 -13.12 15.56
C ASP A 86 -20.82 -14.09 14.41
N ILE A 87 -21.31 -13.78 13.21
CA ILE A 87 -21.02 -14.54 12.00
C ILE A 87 -19.52 -14.51 11.70
N PHE A 88 -18.89 -13.33 11.76
CA PHE A 88 -17.44 -13.17 11.51
C PHE A 88 -16.58 -13.85 12.59
N ALA A 89 -17.00 -13.82 13.86
CA ALA A 89 -16.36 -14.63 14.90
C ALA A 89 -16.46 -16.14 14.62
N GLY A 90 -17.57 -16.58 14.02
CA GLY A 90 -17.73 -17.94 13.49
C GLY A 90 -16.75 -18.26 12.36
N TYR A 91 -16.54 -17.33 11.42
CA TYR A 91 -15.53 -17.48 10.36
C TYR A 91 -14.11 -17.55 10.92
N ALA A 92 -13.77 -16.69 11.88
CA ALA A 92 -12.49 -16.72 12.57
C ALA A 92 -12.23 -18.09 13.22
N LYS A 93 -13.26 -18.67 13.86
CA LYS A 93 -13.18 -20.03 14.41
C LYS A 93 -12.93 -21.08 13.33
N THR A 94 -13.60 -21.00 12.18
CA THR A 94 -13.40 -21.91 11.04
C THR A 94 -11.97 -21.82 10.48
N LEU A 95 -11.39 -20.62 10.46
CA LEU A 95 -10.01 -20.39 10.02
C LEU A 95 -8.95 -20.79 11.07
N GLY A 96 -9.37 -21.26 12.25
CA GLY A 96 -8.45 -21.65 13.32
C GLY A 96 -7.83 -20.48 14.09
N LEU A 97 -8.41 -19.28 13.96
CA LEU A 97 -7.94 -18.09 14.67
C LEU A 97 -8.25 -18.15 16.17
N ASN A 98 -7.48 -17.41 16.96
CA ASN A 98 -7.87 -17.13 18.32
C ASN A 98 -9.05 -16.15 18.31
N VAL A 99 -10.25 -16.66 18.57
CA VAL A 99 -11.49 -15.88 18.50
C VAL A 99 -11.52 -14.73 19.52
N ALA A 100 -10.90 -14.90 20.70
CA ALA A 100 -10.84 -13.84 21.70
C ALA A 100 -9.95 -12.68 21.23
N THR A 101 -8.77 -12.99 20.66
CA THR A 101 -7.88 -12.00 20.04
C THR A 101 -8.57 -11.32 18.87
N PHE A 102 -9.17 -12.10 17.95
CA PHE A 102 -9.91 -11.58 16.81
C PHE A 102 -11.04 -10.62 17.22
N THR A 103 -11.85 -11.00 18.21
CA THR A 103 -12.96 -10.16 18.70
C THR A 103 -12.47 -8.88 19.35
N LYS A 104 -11.27 -8.88 19.93
CA LYS A 104 -10.64 -7.65 20.43
C LYS A 104 -10.12 -6.78 19.29
N ASP A 105 -9.44 -7.40 18.32
CA ASP A 105 -8.77 -6.69 17.23
C ASP A 105 -9.74 -6.05 16.24
N ILE A 106 -10.93 -6.64 16.03
CA ILE A 106 -11.97 -6.06 15.16
C ILE A 106 -12.41 -4.64 15.60
N ASP A 107 -12.24 -4.31 16.88
CA ASP A 107 -12.59 -3.01 17.45
C ASP A 107 -11.35 -2.15 17.77
N ALA A 108 -10.14 -2.64 17.47
CA ALA A 108 -8.89 -1.98 17.79
C ALA A 108 -8.69 -0.67 17.00
N GLY A 109 -7.95 0.27 17.62
CA GLY A 109 -7.69 1.58 17.02
C GLY A 109 -6.86 1.48 15.74
N ASP A 110 -5.83 0.64 15.75
CA ASP A 110 -4.95 0.41 14.58
C ASP A 110 -5.71 -0.14 13.36
N VAL A 111 -6.64 -1.09 13.56
CA VAL A 111 -7.52 -1.60 12.49
C VAL A 111 -8.42 -0.50 11.93
N LYS A 112 -9.00 0.34 12.80
CA LYS A 112 -9.82 1.48 12.38
C LYS A 112 -9.02 2.51 11.62
N ASP A 113 -7.80 2.80 12.08
CA ASP A 113 -6.91 3.77 11.47
C ASP A 113 -6.47 3.29 10.08
N LYS A 114 -6.16 2.00 9.93
CA LYS A 114 -5.83 1.39 8.64
C LYS A 114 -6.96 1.54 7.61
N ILE A 115 -8.19 1.19 7.99
CA ILE A 115 -9.37 1.34 7.11
C ILE A 115 -9.63 2.81 6.80
N SER A 116 -9.49 3.69 7.80
CA SER A 116 -9.69 5.14 7.61
C SER A 116 -8.64 5.72 6.65
N GLN A 117 -7.41 5.25 6.70
CA GLN A 117 -6.34 5.64 5.77
C GLN A 117 -6.66 5.18 4.35
N ASP A 118 -7.08 3.92 4.16
CA ASP A 118 -7.49 3.43 2.84
C ASP A 118 -8.65 4.25 2.24
N ILE A 119 -9.63 4.62 3.07
CA ILE A 119 -10.74 5.50 2.67
C ILE A 119 -10.22 6.90 2.30
N ALA A 120 -9.32 7.48 3.11
CA ALA A 120 -8.75 8.80 2.84
C ALA A 120 -7.99 8.82 1.50
N ASP A 121 -7.19 7.78 1.22
CA ASP A 121 -6.45 7.65 -0.03
C ASP A 121 -7.40 7.52 -1.22
N GLY A 122 -8.44 6.70 -1.11
CA GLY A 122 -9.44 6.57 -2.17
C GLY A 122 -10.19 7.89 -2.44
N ASN A 123 -10.51 8.65 -1.38
CA ASN A 123 -11.12 9.97 -1.52
C ASN A 123 -10.17 10.97 -2.19
N ALA A 124 -8.89 10.97 -1.84
CA ALA A 124 -7.88 11.83 -2.45
C ALA A 124 -7.71 11.53 -3.96
N LEU A 125 -7.88 10.26 -4.35
CA LEU A 125 -7.88 9.81 -5.74
C LEU A 125 -9.22 10.05 -6.48
N GLY A 126 -10.21 10.66 -5.82
CA GLY A 126 -11.54 10.92 -6.39
C GLY A 126 -12.38 9.67 -6.63
N ILE A 127 -12.12 8.59 -5.89
CA ILE A 127 -12.92 7.36 -5.95
C ILE A 127 -14.30 7.64 -5.35
N SER A 128 -15.34 7.24 -6.08
CA SER A 128 -16.75 7.46 -5.70
C SER A 128 -17.56 6.17 -5.66
N GLY A 129 -16.92 5.01 -5.86
CA GLY A 129 -17.61 3.72 -5.86
C GLY A 129 -16.67 2.53 -5.92
N THR A 130 -17.24 1.36 -5.65
CA THR A 130 -16.52 0.08 -5.61
C THR A 130 -17.15 -0.95 -6.55
N PRO A 131 -16.34 -1.87 -7.13
CA PRO A 131 -14.88 -1.85 -7.08
C PRO A 131 -14.32 -0.71 -7.93
N THR A 132 -13.12 -0.23 -7.62
CA THR A 132 -12.32 0.62 -8.51
C THR A 132 -10.92 0.02 -8.61
N PHE A 133 -10.44 -0.18 -9.83
CA PHE A 133 -9.13 -0.78 -10.08
C PHE A 133 -8.11 0.23 -10.59
N TYR A 134 -6.87 0.04 -10.16
CA TYR A 134 -5.70 0.71 -10.73
C TYR A 134 -4.67 -0.33 -11.16
N VAL A 135 -4.03 -0.08 -12.29
CA VAL A 135 -2.92 -0.88 -12.81
C VAL A 135 -1.71 0.04 -12.91
N ASN A 136 -0.63 -0.27 -12.19
CA ASN A 136 0.58 0.57 -12.10
C ASN A 136 0.25 2.05 -11.82
N ALA A 137 -0.59 2.30 -10.81
CA ALA A 137 -1.08 3.63 -10.42
C ALA A 137 -1.99 4.35 -11.44
N GLU A 138 -2.29 3.77 -12.60
CA GLU A 138 -3.29 4.29 -13.53
C GLU A 138 -4.67 3.70 -13.27
N LYS A 139 -5.68 4.57 -13.12
CA LYS A 139 -7.07 4.13 -12.98
C LYS A 139 -7.54 3.50 -14.28
N ILE A 140 -8.05 2.27 -14.20
CA ILE A 140 -8.63 1.59 -15.36
C ILE A 140 -10.15 1.67 -15.35
N VAL A 141 -10.75 1.54 -16.53
CA VAL A 141 -12.18 1.23 -16.63
C VAL A 141 -12.38 -0.22 -16.21
N ASN A 142 -13.29 -0.47 -15.28
CA ASN A 142 -13.53 -1.82 -14.78
C ASN A 142 -13.89 -2.78 -15.93
N PRO A 143 -13.12 -3.87 -16.13
CA PRO A 143 -13.28 -4.76 -17.27
C PRO A 143 -14.53 -5.62 -17.15
N ALA A 144 -15.31 -5.70 -18.22
CA ALA A 144 -16.62 -6.35 -18.22
C ALA A 144 -16.60 -7.88 -17.93
N ASN A 145 -15.46 -8.53 -18.11
CA ASN A 145 -15.27 -9.97 -17.88
C ASN A 145 -13.79 -10.30 -17.71
N PHE A 146 -13.51 -11.56 -17.40
CA PHE A 146 -12.16 -12.09 -17.22
C PHE A 146 -11.23 -11.80 -18.41
N THR A 147 -11.65 -12.09 -19.65
CA THR A 147 -10.80 -11.91 -20.85
C THR A 147 -10.41 -10.45 -21.05
N ALA A 148 -11.32 -9.50 -20.79
CA ALA A 148 -10.99 -8.09 -20.85
C ALA A 148 -9.99 -7.68 -19.75
N PHE A 149 -10.12 -8.26 -18.55
CA PHE A 149 -9.21 -8.00 -17.44
C PHE A 149 -7.82 -8.57 -17.74
N GLU A 150 -7.75 -9.83 -18.16
CA GLU A 150 -6.53 -10.53 -18.58
C GLU A 150 -5.76 -9.73 -19.63
N ALA A 151 -6.43 -9.21 -20.67
CA ALA A 151 -5.79 -8.41 -21.70
C ALA A 151 -5.16 -7.11 -21.15
N ILE A 152 -5.81 -6.44 -20.20
CA ILE A 152 -5.28 -5.24 -19.54
C ILE A 152 -4.03 -5.60 -18.73
N ILE A 153 -4.09 -6.68 -17.95
CA ILE A 153 -2.97 -7.13 -17.11
C ILE A 153 -1.78 -7.55 -17.98
N GLN A 154 -2.02 -8.34 -19.02
CA GLN A 154 -0.97 -8.78 -19.93
C GLN A 154 -0.29 -7.59 -20.64
N ALA A 155 -1.08 -6.63 -21.14
CA ALA A 155 -0.53 -5.43 -21.75
C ALA A 155 0.31 -4.59 -20.75
N ALA A 156 -0.10 -4.54 -19.47
CA ALA A 156 0.66 -3.84 -18.44
C ALA A 156 1.96 -4.59 -18.07
N ILE A 157 1.96 -5.92 -18.04
CA ILE A 157 3.18 -6.73 -17.84
C ILE A 157 4.15 -6.54 -19.00
N GLU A 158 3.67 -6.53 -20.24
CA GLU A 158 4.53 -6.37 -21.43
C GLU A 158 5.17 -4.98 -21.52
N LYS A 159 4.48 -3.95 -21.02
CA LYS A 159 5.00 -2.57 -20.94
C LYS A 159 5.93 -2.36 -19.74
N ALA A 160 5.77 -3.13 -18.67
CA ALA A 160 6.58 -2.98 -17.49
C ALA A 160 8.07 -3.26 -17.82
N PRO A 161 9.01 -2.43 -17.32
CA PRO A 161 10.43 -2.70 -17.46
C PRO A 161 10.77 -4.10 -16.94
N LYS A 162 11.41 -4.94 -17.76
CA LYS A 162 11.88 -6.26 -17.32
C LYS A 162 13.15 -6.07 -16.48
N PRO A 163 13.26 -6.68 -15.30
CA PRO A 163 14.48 -6.60 -14.52
C PRO A 163 15.64 -7.14 -15.36
N THR A 164 16.66 -6.31 -15.59
CA THR A 164 17.90 -6.70 -16.25
C THR A 164 18.65 -7.62 -15.30
N SER A 165 18.76 -8.89 -15.67
CA SER A 165 19.51 -9.89 -14.91
C SER A 165 20.99 -9.49 -14.82
N GLY A 166 21.49 -9.11 -13.64
CA GLY A 166 22.93 -8.89 -13.48
C GLY A 166 23.44 -8.38 -12.14
N GLU A 167 22.74 -7.46 -11.47
CA GLU A 167 23.17 -6.90 -10.18
C GLU A 167 21.97 -6.90 -9.22
N GLU A 168 22.19 -7.12 -7.92
CA GLU A 168 21.11 -7.16 -6.92
C GLU A 168 20.21 -5.94 -7.08
N ALA A 169 18.97 -6.17 -7.53
CA ALA A 169 17.98 -5.13 -7.72
C ALA A 169 17.60 -4.55 -6.34
N VAL A 170 18.32 -3.53 -5.90
CA VAL A 170 17.92 -2.75 -4.72
C VAL A 170 16.90 -1.74 -5.21
N HIS A 171 15.64 -2.06 -4.95
CA HIS A 171 14.51 -1.16 -5.11
C HIS A 171 13.74 -1.17 -3.79
N THR A 172 13.88 -0.12 -2.99
CA THR A 172 13.23 -0.05 -1.67
C THR A 172 12.51 1.27 -1.48
N HIS A 173 11.45 1.22 -0.67
CA HIS A 173 10.54 2.33 -0.43
C HIS A 173 10.50 2.66 1.05
N PHE A 174 10.52 3.94 1.38
CA PHE A 174 10.29 4.36 2.76
C PHE A 174 9.51 5.67 2.79
N ASN A 175 8.79 5.90 3.88
CA ASN A 175 8.08 7.13 4.09
C ASN A 175 8.90 8.12 4.89
N LEU A 176 8.85 9.39 4.48
CA LEU A 176 9.57 10.47 5.14
C LEU A 176 8.62 11.64 5.41
N ALA A 177 8.54 12.03 6.69
CA ALA A 177 7.90 13.29 7.09
C ALA A 177 8.89 14.14 7.88
N VAL A 178 8.91 15.44 7.57
CA VAL A 178 9.75 16.42 8.25
C VAL A 178 8.86 17.52 8.83
N TYR A 179 9.00 17.79 10.13
CA TYR A 179 8.30 18.85 10.84
C TYR A 179 9.30 19.75 11.58
N LEU A 180 9.45 20.99 11.15
CA LEU A 180 10.34 21.96 11.79
C LEU A 180 9.54 23.17 12.23
N ASN A 181 9.83 23.69 13.42
CA ASN A 181 9.11 24.81 14.03
C ASN A 181 7.58 24.61 14.02
N GLY A 182 7.14 23.36 14.21
CA GLY A 182 5.71 22.99 14.21
C GLY A 182 5.03 22.95 12.84
N SER A 183 5.76 23.10 11.72
CA SER A 183 5.22 23.07 10.37
C SER A 183 5.77 21.90 9.57
N ARG A 184 4.91 21.22 8.80
CA ARG A 184 5.31 20.16 7.88
C ARG A 184 6.08 20.76 6.71
N PHE A 185 7.20 20.16 6.36
CA PHE A 185 7.93 20.50 5.15
C PHE A 185 7.21 19.90 3.93
N ASP A 186 7.11 20.67 2.86
CA ASP A 186 6.41 20.28 1.65
C ASP A 186 7.40 19.81 0.57
N PHE A 187 7.58 18.49 0.49
CA PHE A 187 8.41 17.86 -0.54
C PHE A 187 7.68 17.64 -1.87
N SER A 188 6.37 17.90 -1.97
CA SER A 188 5.61 17.77 -3.22
C SER A 188 6.09 18.72 -4.33
N LEU A 189 6.80 19.79 -3.95
CA LEU A 189 7.25 20.82 -4.88
C LEU A 189 8.27 20.25 -5.89
N PRO A 190 8.18 20.63 -7.19
CA PRO A 190 9.05 20.08 -8.25
C PRO A 190 10.54 20.15 -7.99
N LYS A 191 11.01 21.15 -7.22
CA LYS A 191 12.44 21.32 -6.87
C LYS A 191 13.00 20.24 -5.96
N TYR A 192 12.16 19.39 -5.38
CA TYR A 192 12.54 18.30 -4.48
C TYR A 192 12.34 16.90 -5.09
N GLN A 193 11.80 16.85 -6.30
CA GLN A 193 11.53 15.61 -7.02
C GLN A 193 12.76 15.24 -7.86
N GLU A 194 13.09 13.96 -7.92
CA GLU A 194 14.12 13.38 -8.81
C GLU A 194 15.51 14.06 -8.69
N THR A 195 15.87 14.53 -7.49
CA THR A 195 17.11 15.31 -7.29
C THR A 195 18.39 14.47 -7.26
N ASN A 196 18.26 13.15 -7.17
CA ASN A 196 19.38 12.22 -7.13
C ASN A 196 18.98 10.88 -7.76
N GLU A 197 19.90 10.30 -8.53
CA GLU A 197 19.69 9.05 -9.28
C GLU A 197 19.50 7.82 -8.38
N PHE A 198 19.97 7.84 -7.15
CA PHE A 198 19.95 6.70 -6.24
C PHE A 198 18.92 6.80 -5.12
N ILE A 199 18.57 8.02 -4.68
CA ILE A 199 17.57 8.25 -3.65
C ILE A 199 16.77 9.53 -3.90
N HIS A 200 15.47 9.44 -4.11
CA HIS A 200 14.67 10.63 -4.42
C HIS A 200 13.20 10.49 -4.04
N PHE A 201 12.55 11.63 -3.88
CA PHE A 201 11.10 11.71 -4.01
C PHE A 201 10.73 11.67 -5.49
N HIS A 202 9.67 10.93 -5.79
CA HIS A 202 8.93 11.06 -7.04
C HIS A 202 7.45 10.86 -6.70
N ASP A 203 6.54 11.22 -7.62
CA ASP A 203 5.07 11.20 -7.50
C ASP A 203 4.39 12.51 -7.12
N GLY A 204 5.16 13.52 -6.70
CA GLY A 204 4.63 14.83 -6.33
C GLY A 204 3.71 14.84 -5.10
N LYS A 205 3.71 13.79 -4.26
CA LYS A 205 3.05 13.80 -2.94
C LYS A 205 4.00 14.26 -1.84
N GLY A 206 5.29 13.92 -1.97
CA GLY A 206 6.34 14.36 -1.05
C GLY A 206 6.48 13.53 0.23
N ASP A 207 5.88 12.34 0.27
CA ASP A 207 5.84 11.51 1.48
C ASP A 207 6.54 10.16 1.30
N LEU A 208 6.88 9.81 0.06
CA LEU A 208 7.47 8.53 -0.35
C LEU A 208 8.83 8.78 -1.01
N VAL A 209 9.83 8.02 -0.56
CA VAL A 209 11.18 8.09 -1.09
C VAL A 209 11.58 6.72 -1.63
N HIS A 210 12.26 6.75 -2.77
CA HIS A 210 12.71 5.58 -3.52
C HIS A 210 14.21 5.45 -3.44
N ILE A 211 14.69 4.21 -3.36
CA ILE A 211 16.12 3.90 -3.37
C ILE A 211 16.40 2.87 -4.46
N HIS A 212 17.36 3.17 -5.33
CA HIS A 212 17.76 2.34 -6.46
C HIS A 212 19.16 1.70 -6.30
N LYS A 213 19.78 1.86 -5.12
CA LYS A 213 21.14 1.37 -4.84
C LYS A 213 21.33 0.97 -3.38
N ALA A 214 22.06 -0.11 -3.16
CA ALA A 214 22.40 -0.60 -1.82
C ALA A 214 23.16 0.46 -1.00
N ASN A 215 22.84 0.54 0.29
CA ASN A 215 23.55 1.36 1.29
C ASN A 215 23.54 2.87 1.04
N VAL A 216 22.60 3.37 0.23
CA VAL A 216 22.37 4.81 0.11
C VAL A 216 21.83 5.36 1.42
N THR A 217 22.35 6.51 1.83
CA THR A 217 22.04 7.12 3.13
C THR A 217 21.07 8.29 3.02
N LEU A 218 20.40 8.63 4.14
CA LEU A 218 19.64 9.88 4.24
C LEU A 218 20.50 11.12 4.00
N GLY A 219 21.80 11.05 4.32
CA GLY A 219 22.72 12.13 4.03
C GLY A 219 22.85 12.42 2.55
N GLU A 220 22.85 11.39 1.69
CA GLU A 220 22.87 11.57 0.23
C GLU A 220 21.60 12.25 -0.28
N LEU A 221 20.43 11.85 0.20
CA LEU A 221 19.16 12.52 -0.10
C LEU A 221 19.20 13.99 0.31
N PHE A 222 19.51 14.29 1.56
CA PHE A 222 19.45 15.66 2.08
C PHE A 222 20.51 16.58 1.48
N ASN A 223 21.69 16.06 1.17
CA ASN A 223 22.70 16.81 0.43
C ASN A 223 22.22 17.15 -0.98
N SER A 224 21.54 16.23 -1.67
CA SER A 224 20.96 16.50 -3.01
C SER A 224 19.87 17.58 -2.98
N LEU A 225 19.11 17.64 -1.89
CA LEU A 225 18.07 18.64 -1.66
C LEU A 225 18.61 19.98 -1.13
N GLY A 226 19.91 20.05 -0.79
CA GLY A 226 20.54 21.21 -0.17
C GLY A 226 19.99 21.54 1.22
N MET A 227 19.63 20.51 2.00
CA MET A 227 18.94 20.65 3.29
C MET A 227 19.84 20.31 4.48
N SER A 228 19.56 20.94 5.63
CA SER A 228 20.19 20.64 6.91
C SER A 228 19.16 20.75 8.03
N PHE A 229 19.24 19.83 8.99
CA PHE A 229 18.24 19.66 10.06
C PHE A 229 18.85 19.85 11.45
N ALA A 230 19.67 20.89 11.60
CA ALA A 230 20.33 21.19 12.88
C ALA A 230 19.30 21.32 14.03
N GLY A 231 19.46 20.51 15.08
CA GLY A 231 18.60 20.52 16.26
C GLY A 231 17.33 19.67 16.17
N ALA A 232 17.01 19.09 15.01
CA ALA A 232 15.94 18.11 14.89
C ALA A 232 16.39 16.72 15.34
N LYS A 233 15.42 15.91 15.80
CA LYS A 233 15.59 14.49 16.10
C LYS A 233 14.99 13.65 15.00
N MET A 234 15.58 12.48 14.77
CA MET A 234 15.05 11.48 13.84
C MET A 234 14.45 10.33 14.63
N TYR A 235 13.29 9.86 14.17
CA TYR A 235 12.62 8.66 14.65
C TYR A 235 12.42 7.73 13.45
N VAL A 236 12.80 6.47 13.61
CA VAL A 236 12.55 5.42 12.62
C VAL A 236 11.59 4.43 13.26
N ASN A 237 10.43 4.22 12.65
CA ASN A 237 9.38 3.33 13.15
C ASN A 237 9.02 3.65 14.63
N GLY A 238 8.92 4.94 14.93
CA GLY A 238 8.60 5.48 16.26
C GLY A 238 9.73 5.46 17.30
N LYS A 239 10.93 4.97 16.96
CA LYS A 239 12.08 4.91 17.87
C LYS A 239 13.12 5.96 17.50
N GLU A 240 13.58 6.73 18.49
CA GLU A 240 14.63 7.73 18.29
C GLU A 240 15.91 7.06 17.74
N ASN A 241 16.49 7.64 16.68
CA ASN A 241 17.67 7.15 16.01
C ASN A 241 18.66 8.31 15.82
N SER A 242 19.90 8.13 16.28
CA SER A 242 20.93 9.17 16.26
C SER A 242 21.77 9.19 14.96
N MET A 243 21.61 8.22 14.07
CA MET A 243 22.42 8.09 12.85
C MET A 243 21.85 8.95 11.71
N PHE A 244 21.74 10.25 11.91
CA PHE A 244 20.93 11.12 11.04
C PHE A 244 21.34 11.09 9.57
N MET A 245 22.63 11.36 9.28
CA MET A 245 23.14 11.42 7.91
C MET A 245 23.66 10.06 7.43
N GLU A 246 24.00 9.17 8.37
CA GLU A 246 24.61 7.87 8.12
C GLU A 246 23.58 6.74 8.03
N TYR A 247 22.31 6.98 8.38
CA TYR A 247 21.28 5.96 8.31
C TYR A 247 20.99 5.61 6.85
N ALA A 248 21.10 4.32 6.55
CA ALA A 248 20.63 3.73 5.30
C ALA A 248 19.19 3.24 5.52
N PRO A 249 18.18 3.91 4.92
CA PRO A 249 16.79 3.53 5.08
C PRO A 249 16.56 2.08 4.66
N GLN A 250 15.73 1.39 5.43
CA GLN A 250 15.23 0.08 5.08
C GLN A 250 13.87 0.22 4.42
N ASP A 251 13.53 -0.77 3.62
CA ASP A 251 12.21 -0.89 3.02
C ASP A 251 11.12 -0.87 4.11
N LEU A 252 10.05 -0.11 3.86
CA LEU A 252 8.93 0.20 4.78
C LEU A 252 9.26 1.09 5.98
N ASP A 253 10.46 1.67 6.06
CA ASP A 253 10.75 2.56 7.18
C ASP A 253 9.79 3.77 7.19
N GLN A 254 9.25 4.06 8.35
CA GLN A 254 8.52 5.28 8.66
C GLN A 254 9.47 6.24 9.37
N ILE A 255 10.01 7.21 8.63
CA ILE A 255 11.01 8.15 9.12
C ILE A 255 10.36 9.50 9.41
N LEU A 256 10.41 9.90 10.68
CA LEU A 256 10.02 11.23 11.14
C LEU A 256 11.26 12.01 11.53
N ILE A 257 11.40 13.22 11.00
CA ILE A 257 12.36 14.22 11.48
C ILE A 257 11.58 15.37 12.11
N THR A 258 11.85 15.68 13.38
CA THR A 258 11.15 16.78 14.05
C THR A 258 11.94 17.43 15.19
N ASP A 259 11.69 18.73 15.41
CA ASP A 259 12.11 19.48 16.60
C ASP A 259 10.98 19.60 17.66
N GLY A 260 9.84 18.95 17.41
CA GLY A 260 8.63 19.06 18.21
C GLY A 260 8.01 17.71 18.59
N ALA A 261 6.69 17.62 18.42
CA ALA A 261 5.93 16.42 18.79
C ALA A 261 6.23 15.25 17.84
N ILE A 262 6.19 14.03 18.38
CA ILE A 262 6.25 12.80 17.58
C ILE A 262 4.87 12.60 16.94
N ILE A 263 4.83 12.61 15.61
CA ILE A 263 3.62 12.51 14.79
C ILE A 263 3.73 11.24 13.94
N PRO A 264 2.64 10.47 13.74
CA PRO A 264 2.64 9.35 12.80
C PRO A 264 3.07 9.78 11.39
N VAL A 265 3.84 8.93 10.72
CA VAL A 265 4.24 9.07 9.32
C VAL A 265 3.29 8.22 8.48
N ALA A 266 3.04 8.64 7.24
CA ALA A 266 2.28 7.83 6.28
C ALA A 266 2.94 6.45 6.06
N ASP A 267 2.16 5.49 5.58
CA ASP A 267 2.59 4.11 5.25
C ASP A 267 2.43 3.83 3.75
N ASP A 268 2.66 4.85 2.92
CA ASP A 268 2.49 4.71 1.48
C ASP A 268 3.54 3.77 0.87
N ALA A 269 4.70 3.60 1.51
CA ALA A 269 5.73 2.65 1.11
C ALA A 269 5.22 1.21 1.09
N CYS A 270 4.24 0.87 1.95
CA CYS A 270 3.56 -0.42 1.92
C CYS A 270 2.79 -0.69 0.61
N ILE A 271 2.49 0.34 -0.18
CA ILE A 271 1.94 0.15 -1.53
C ILE A 271 2.96 -0.47 -2.49
N TYR A 272 4.26 -0.28 -2.23
CA TYR A 272 5.32 -0.53 -3.20
C TYR A 272 6.37 -1.56 -2.75
N SER A 273 6.22 -2.17 -1.58
CA SER A 273 7.20 -3.12 -1.00
C SER A 273 6.72 -4.58 -0.95
N GLU A 274 7.64 -5.52 -1.23
CA GLU A 274 7.48 -6.99 -1.07
C GLU A 274 7.32 -7.45 0.38
N LYS A 275 7.76 -6.62 1.33
CA LYS A 275 7.92 -7.01 2.73
C LYS A 275 6.73 -6.64 3.60
N CYS A 276 5.70 -6.03 3.00
CA CYS A 276 4.54 -5.59 3.75
C CYS A 276 3.65 -6.81 4.10
N PRO A 277 3.19 -6.98 5.36
CA PRO A 277 2.56 -8.23 5.81
C PRO A 277 1.28 -8.66 5.07
N GLU A 278 0.74 -7.84 4.18
CA GLU A 278 -0.55 -8.07 3.52
C GLU A 278 -0.52 -7.89 1.99
N ARG A 279 0.65 -7.85 1.35
CA ARG A 279 0.73 -7.66 -0.12
C ARG A 279 1.75 -8.60 -0.74
N GLY A 280 1.41 -9.12 -1.93
CA GLY A 280 2.33 -9.92 -2.75
C GLY A 280 3.47 -9.08 -3.36
N THR A 281 4.08 -9.57 -4.44
CA THR A 281 5.25 -8.97 -5.12
C THR A 281 4.93 -7.63 -5.80
N PRO A 282 5.48 -6.46 -5.41
CA PRO A 282 5.16 -5.05 -5.78
C PRO A 282 5.37 -4.72 -7.27
N PRO A 283 4.98 -3.50 -7.74
CA PRO A 283 5.06 -3.18 -9.17
C PRO A 283 6.53 -2.95 -9.56
N PRO A 284 6.94 -3.32 -10.79
CA PRO A 284 7.99 -2.60 -11.49
C PRO A 284 7.53 -1.16 -11.65
N GLU A 285 8.34 -0.22 -11.16
CA GLU A 285 8.08 1.19 -11.34
C GLU A 285 8.47 1.61 -12.76
N GLU A 286 7.57 2.35 -13.42
CA GLU A 286 7.87 3.01 -14.68
C GLU A 286 8.82 4.18 -14.42
N CYS A 287 10.13 3.91 -14.47
CA CYS A 287 11.15 4.93 -14.41
C CYS A 287 11.10 5.81 -15.67
N VAL A 288 10.65 7.06 -15.52
CA VAL A 288 10.98 8.15 -16.45
C VAL A 288 12.26 8.79 -15.92
N GLY A 289 13.39 8.29 -16.38
CA GLY A 289 14.71 8.80 -15.97
C GLY A 289 15.83 7.98 -16.60
N GLY A 290 15.98 8.07 -17.92
CA GLY A 290 17.21 7.60 -18.55
C GLY A 290 18.40 8.44 -18.08
N LEU A 291 19.53 7.81 -17.73
CA LEU A 291 20.68 7.67 -18.64
C LEU A 291 21.90 7.08 -17.93
N GLY A 292 22.47 6.06 -18.56
CA GLY A 292 23.77 5.42 -18.29
C GLY A 292 24.02 4.29 -19.31
N THR A 293 23.82 4.62 -20.59
CA THR A 293 23.89 3.90 -21.89
C THR A 293 24.64 2.55 -21.97
N ASP A 294 24.22 1.61 -22.84
CA ASP A 294 24.59 1.66 -24.26
C ASP A 294 23.43 1.70 -25.27
N CYS A 295 23.51 2.66 -26.19
CA CYS A 295 22.95 2.53 -27.52
C CYS A 295 24.02 1.84 -28.38
N GLU A 296 23.74 0.66 -28.94
CA GLU A 296 24.51 0.16 -30.07
C GLU A 296 23.57 -0.37 -31.17
N ASP A 297 23.70 0.30 -32.32
CA ASP A 297 23.25 0.09 -33.72
C ASP A 297 22.01 -0.77 -34.05
#